data_AF-A0AA49Q8U7-F1
#
_entry.id   AF-A0AA49Q8U7-F1
#
_cell.length_a   1.000
_cell.length_b   1.000
_cell.length_c   1.000
_cell.angle_alpha   90.00
_cell.angle_beta   90.00
_cell.angle_gamma   90.00
#
_symmetry.space_group_name_H-M   'P 1'
#
loop_
_entity.id
_entity.type
_entity.pdbx_description
1 polymer ?
#
loop_
_entity_poly.entity_id
_entity_poly.type
_entity_poly.pdbx_seq_one_letter_code
_entity_poly.pdbx_strand_id
1 'polypeptide(L)'
;MPQPELLETFPNPYADRDYEIFMTTPEFTSLCPLGGVESDAAELALLKGGAPDFATINITYVPDAVCLELKSLKLYLWSFRNDGIFYERVVNRILDDLVAAAQPRSMKVVGDFNVRGGLKSIISAEYRKPR
;
A
#
# COMPACT_ATOMS: atom_id res chain seq x y z
N MET A 1 -3.78 -11.65 -4.74
CA MET A 1 -2.48 -11.19 -4.25
C MET A 1 -2.10 -9.99 -5.10
N PRO A 2 -1.47 -8.95 -4.52
CA PRO A 2 -1.15 -7.72 -5.25
C PRO A 2 -0.22 -8.00 -6.43
N GLN A 3 -0.37 -7.21 -7.49
CA GLN A 3 0.26 -7.41 -8.80
C GLN A 3 1.39 -6.37 -9.02
N PRO A 4 2.60 -6.57 -8.45
CA PRO A 4 3.71 -5.63 -8.59
C PRO A 4 4.20 -5.48 -10.04
N GLU A 5 3.95 -6.46 -10.90
CA GLU A 5 4.26 -6.42 -12.33
C GLU A 5 3.54 -5.31 -13.10
N LEU A 6 2.50 -4.73 -12.52
CA LEU A 6 1.80 -3.57 -13.07
C LEU A 6 2.57 -2.26 -12.91
N LEU A 7 3.58 -2.20 -12.02
CA LEU A 7 4.32 -0.99 -11.73
C LEU A 7 5.24 -0.61 -12.89
N GLU A 8 5.08 0.60 -13.39
CA GLU A 8 5.93 1.19 -14.41
C GLU A 8 6.69 2.38 -13.81
N THR A 9 7.84 2.69 -14.41
CA THR A 9 8.66 3.84 -14.02
C THR A 9 9.06 4.66 -15.24
N PHE A 10 9.47 5.91 -15.00
CA PHE A 10 10.03 6.77 -16.03
C PHE A 10 11.32 7.43 -15.51
N PRO A 11 12.24 7.87 -16.40
CA PRO A 11 13.49 8.51 -15.98
C PRO A 11 13.24 9.72 -15.09
N ASN A 12 14.00 9.84 -13.99
CA ASN A 12 13.96 11.02 -13.14
C ASN A 12 14.49 12.24 -13.95
N PRO A 13 13.66 13.28 -14.18
CA PRO A 13 14.06 14.45 -14.96
C PRO A 13 15.12 15.32 -14.28
N TYR A 14 15.29 15.21 -12.96
CA TYR A 14 16.23 16.00 -12.15
C TYR A 14 17.02 15.11 -11.19
N ALA A 15 17.70 14.08 -11.73
CA ALA A 15 18.51 13.14 -10.94
C ALA A 15 19.77 13.78 -10.29
N ASP A 16 20.07 15.04 -10.63
CA ASP A 16 21.20 15.81 -10.12
C ASP A 16 20.95 16.39 -8.71
N ARG A 17 19.71 16.40 -8.24
CA ARG A 17 19.32 16.96 -6.95
C ARG A 17 18.29 16.09 -6.24
N ASP A 18 18.29 16.18 -4.92
CA ASP A 18 17.21 15.58 -4.13
C ASP A 18 15.95 16.46 -4.21
N TYR A 19 14.81 15.82 -4.44
CA TYR A 19 13.49 16.43 -4.28
C TYR A 19 12.50 15.38 -3.76
N GLU A 20 11.47 15.83 -3.06
CA GLU A 20 10.47 14.94 -2.47
C GLU A 20 9.22 14.89 -3.35
N ILE A 21 8.70 13.69 -3.56
CA ILE A 21 7.40 13.46 -4.17
C ILE A 21 6.45 12.92 -3.10
N PHE A 22 5.34 13.63 -2.89
CA PHE A 22 4.23 13.19 -2.06
C PHE A 22 3.04 12.81 -2.94
N MET A 23 2.51 11.62 -2.75
CA MET A 23 1.31 11.11 -3.40
C MET A 23 0.32 10.62 -2.35
N THR A 24 -0.96 10.90 -2.55
CA THR A 24 -2.03 10.44 -1.67
C THR A 24 -3.21 9.92 -2.49
N THR A 25 -3.86 8.86 -2.00
CA THR A 25 -5.12 8.39 -2.55
C THR A 25 -6.05 7.89 -1.45
N PRO A 26 -7.29 8.39 -1.39
CA PRO A 26 -8.32 7.87 -0.49
C PRO A 26 -9.05 6.64 -1.06
N GLU A 27 -8.67 6.17 -2.25
CA GLU A 27 -9.39 5.14 -3.01
C GLU A 27 -8.86 3.72 -2.75
N PHE A 28 -8.00 3.51 -1.75
CA PHE A 28 -7.50 2.18 -1.43
C PHE A 28 -8.56 1.34 -0.72
N THR A 29 -8.69 0.10 -1.15
CA THR A 29 -9.51 -0.91 -0.47
C THR A 29 -8.91 -2.29 -0.63
N SER A 30 -9.13 -3.14 0.37
CA SER A 30 -8.83 -4.57 0.38
C SER A 30 -9.90 -5.29 1.17
N LEU A 31 -9.84 -6.63 1.24
CA LEU A 31 -10.74 -7.40 2.08
C LEU A 31 -10.09 -7.71 3.43
N CYS A 32 -10.89 -7.68 4.49
CA CYS A 32 -10.48 -8.22 5.78
C CYS A 32 -10.20 -9.71 5.64
N PRO A 33 -9.03 -10.21 6.09
CA PRO A 33 -8.82 -11.65 6.17
C PRO A 33 -9.85 -12.27 7.14
N LEU A 34 -10.59 -13.27 6.67
CA LEU A 34 -11.45 -14.09 7.53
C LEU A 34 -10.55 -15.09 8.27
N GLY A 35 -10.49 -15.03 9.60
CA GLY A 35 -9.72 -15.99 10.40
C GLY A 35 -9.19 -15.54 11.77
N GLY A 36 -9.77 -14.50 12.39
CA GLY A 36 -9.48 -14.14 13.78
C GLY A 36 -10.34 -14.94 14.76
N VAL A 37 -9.73 -15.35 15.87
CA VAL A 37 -10.22 -16.13 17.02
C VAL A 37 -11.71 -15.90 17.37
N GLU A 38 -12.61 -16.66 16.75
CA GLU A 38 -13.91 -17.15 17.26
C GLU A 38 -14.70 -17.71 16.07
N SER A 39 -14.59 -19.03 15.90
CA SER A 39 -14.98 -19.79 14.71
C SER A 39 -16.38 -20.43 14.79
N ASP A 40 -17.25 -19.91 15.65
CA ASP A 40 -18.54 -20.51 16.01
C ASP A 40 -19.77 -19.65 15.68
N ALA A 41 -19.60 -18.43 15.17
CA ALA A 41 -20.71 -17.64 14.65
C ALA A 41 -21.08 -18.09 13.21
N ALA A 42 -22.22 -18.76 13.05
CA ALA A 42 -22.76 -19.17 11.75
C ALA A 42 -22.93 -18.01 10.74
N GLU A 43 -23.02 -16.77 11.22
CA GLU A 43 -23.07 -15.54 10.41
C GLU A 43 -21.77 -15.25 9.64
N LEU A 44 -20.61 -15.75 10.08
CA LEU A 44 -19.34 -15.63 9.34
C LEU A 44 -19.37 -16.35 7.98
N ALA A 45 -20.27 -17.33 7.80
CA ALA A 45 -20.45 -17.99 6.51
C ALA A 45 -21.04 -17.05 5.43
N LEU A 46 -21.75 -15.99 5.84
CA LEU A 46 -22.26 -14.94 4.94
C LEU A 46 -21.19 -13.91 4.58
N LEU A 47 -20.10 -13.84 5.35
CA LEU A 47 -18.95 -12.97 5.10
C LEU A 47 -17.89 -13.62 4.21
N LYS A 48 -18.15 -14.78 3.56
CA LYS A 48 -17.20 -15.42 2.63
C LYS A 48 -16.65 -14.40 1.62
N GLY A 49 -15.35 -14.11 1.72
CA GLY A 49 -14.67 -13.02 1.01
C GLY A 49 -14.05 -11.97 1.94
N GLY A 50 -14.60 -11.73 3.13
CA GLY A 50 -14.20 -10.68 4.05
C GLY A 50 -14.99 -9.38 3.81
N ALA A 51 -15.19 -8.59 4.86
CA ALA A 51 -15.72 -7.23 4.70
C ALA A 51 -14.66 -6.33 4.05
N PRO A 52 -15.04 -5.38 3.19
CA PRO A 52 -14.08 -4.44 2.62
C PRO A 52 -13.55 -3.50 3.71
N ASP A 53 -12.24 -3.37 3.76
CA ASP A 53 -11.52 -2.36 4.51
C ASP A 53 -11.10 -1.24 3.55
N PHE A 54 -11.10 0.00 4.04
CA PHE A 54 -10.77 1.19 3.26
C PHE A 54 -9.67 1.97 3.96
N ALA A 55 -8.79 2.61 3.18
CA ALA A 55 -7.73 3.46 3.73
C ALA A 55 -7.39 4.62 2.81
N THR A 56 -6.82 5.66 3.40
CA THR A 56 -6.02 6.64 2.66
C THR A 56 -4.57 6.18 2.67
N ILE A 57 -3.98 5.99 1.48
CA ILE A 57 -2.57 5.65 1.33
C ILE A 57 -1.79 6.91 1.00
N ASN A 58 -0.78 7.20 1.81
CA ASN A 58 0.16 8.30 1.61
C ASN A 58 1.54 7.72 1.32
N ILE A 59 2.16 8.15 0.21
CA ILE A 59 3.48 7.74 -0.23
C ILE A 59 4.34 8.99 -0.35
N THR A 60 5.42 9.04 0.41
CA THR A 60 6.44 10.09 0.34
C THR A 60 7.76 9.46 -0.06
N TYR A 61 8.42 9.93 -1.11
CA TYR A 61 9.73 9.39 -1.49
C TYR A 61 10.64 10.40 -2.18
N VAL A 62 11.94 10.15 -2.07
CA VAL A 62 12.98 10.84 -2.85
C VAL A 62 13.46 9.88 -3.94
N PRO A 63 13.19 10.16 -5.23
CA PRO A 63 13.61 9.31 -6.33
C PRO A 63 15.14 9.24 -6.45
N ASP A 64 15.64 8.15 -7.04
CA ASP A 64 17.01 8.07 -7.52
C ASP A 64 17.02 8.23 -9.05
N ALA A 65 17.27 7.15 -9.81
CA ALA A 65 17.32 7.22 -11.28
C ALA A 65 15.94 7.31 -11.96
N VAL A 66 14.87 6.86 -11.29
CA VAL A 66 13.52 6.77 -11.87
C VAL A 66 12.44 7.27 -10.91
N CYS A 67 11.30 7.65 -11.48
CA CYS A 67 10.07 8.00 -10.77
C CYS A 67 8.97 6.97 -11.06
N LEU A 68 8.05 6.79 -10.11
CA LEU A 68 6.88 5.93 -10.27
C LEU A 68 5.89 6.57 -11.26
N GLU A 69 5.38 5.78 -12.21
CA GLU A 69 4.34 6.23 -13.14
C GLU A 69 2.96 6.16 -12.48
N LEU A 70 2.19 7.25 -12.54
CA LEU A 70 0.99 7.44 -11.72
C LEU A 70 -0.17 6.47 -12.10
N LYS A 71 -0.36 6.19 -13.40
CA LYS A 71 -1.42 5.26 -13.85
C LYS A 71 -1.13 3.84 -13.38
N SER A 72 0.12 3.41 -13.46
CA SER A 72 0.62 2.10 -13.04
C SER A 72 0.48 1.91 -11.53
N LEU A 73 0.83 2.94 -10.74
CA LEU A 73 0.66 2.95 -9.30
C LEU A 73 -0.82 2.79 -8.90
N LYS A 74 -1.73 3.48 -9.59
CA LYS A 74 -3.17 3.32 -9.38
C LYS A 74 -3.62 1.88 -9.63
N LEU A 75 -3.21 1.29 -10.77
CA LEU A 75 -3.58 -0.09 -11.12
C LEU A 75 -3.01 -1.10 -10.11
N TYR A 76 -1.78 -0.90 -9.67
CA TYR A 76 -1.16 -1.68 -8.59
C TYR A 76 -1.97 -1.60 -7.29
N LEU A 77 -2.34 -0.40 -6.82
CA LEU A 77 -3.14 -0.25 -5.59
C LEU A 77 -4.54 -0.86 -5.73
N TRP A 78 -5.14 -0.80 -6.92
CA TRP A 78 -6.43 -1.46 -7.18
C TRP A 78 -6.35 -2.98 -7.20
N SER A 79 -5.16 -3.56 -7.42
CA SER A 79 -4.99 -5.03 -7.39
C SER A 79 -5.25 -5.65 -6.01
N PHE A 80 -5.20 -4.85 -4.93
CA PHE A 80 -5.49 -5.28 -3.55
C PHE A 80 -6.99 -5.47 -3.28
N ARG A 81 -7.88 -4.95 -4.15
CA ARG A 81 -9.33 -4.80 -3.89
C ARG A 81 -10.02 -6.08 -3.43
N ASN A 82 -9.63 -7.23 -3.96
CA ASN A 82 -10.27 -8.52 -3.67
C ASN A 82 -9.40 -9.44 -2.80
N ASP A 83 -8.33 -8.90 -2.19
CA ASP A 83 -7.39 -9.68 -1.39
C ASP A 83 -7.68 -9.56 0.10
N GLY A 84 -7.77 -10.71 0.78
CA GLY A 84 -7.80 -10.80 2.23
C GLY A 84 -6.43 -10.51 2.84
N ILE A 85 -6.21 -9.33 3.41
CA ILE A 85 -4.89 -8.89 3.86
C ILE A 85 -4.95 -7.97 5.09
N PHE A 86 -4.09 -8.23 6.08
CA PHE A 86 -3.95 -7.37 7.27
C PHE A 86 -3.32 -6.01 6.93
N TYR A 87 -3.71 -4.97 7.66
CA TYR A 87 -3.28 -3.59 7.45
C TYR A 87 -1.75 -3.44 7.48
N GLU A 88 -1.10 -4.14 8.41
CA GLU A 88 0.35 -4.19 8.56
C GLU A 88 1.03 -4.75 7.32
N ARG A 89 0.45 -5.82 6.77
CA ARG A 89 0.97 -6.45 5.55
C ARG A 89 0.71 -5.59 4.32
N VAL A 90 -0.44 -4.91 4.23
CA VAL A 90 -0.72 -3.95 3.15
C VAL A 90 0.39 -2.90 3.07
N VAL A 91 0.67 -2.20 4.18
CA VAL A 91 1.61 -1.07 4.17
C VAL A 91 3.04 -1.54 3.89
N ASN A 92 3.48 -2.62 4.52
CA ASN A 92 4.82 -3.16 4.26
C ASN A 92 4.96 -3.69 2.84
N ARG A 93 3.93 -4.37 2.31
CA ARG A 93 3.96 -4.88 0.93
C ARG A 93 4.00 -3.76 -0.10
N ILE A 94 3.23 -2.69 0.11
CA ILE A 94 3.30 -1.48 -0.74
C ILE A 94 4.71 -0.92 -0.71
N LEU A 95 5.32 -0.75 0.46
CA LEU A 95 6.69 -0.24 0.56
C LEU A 95 7.68 -1.15 -0.21
N ASP A 96 7.65 -2.45 0.04
CA ASP A 96 8.58 -3.41 -0.57
C ASP A 96 8.50 -3.40 -2.11
N ASP A 97 7.28 -3.46 -2.66
CA ASP A 97 7.05 -3.52 -4.10
C ASP A 97 7.45 -2.19 -4.78
N LEU A 98 7.17 -1.04 -4.16
CA LEU A 98 7.57 0.26 -4.69
C LEU A 98 9.07 0.51 -4.59
N VAL A 99 9.72 0.07 -3.51
CA VAL A 99 11.18 0.13 -3.36
C VAL A 99 11.86 -0.74 -4.40
N ALA A 100 11.35 -1.94 -4.65
CA ALA A 100 11.87 -2.84 -5.69
C ALA A 100 11.74 -2.22 -7.09
N ALA A 101 10.61 -1.55 -7.38
CA ALA A 101 10.36 -0.94 -8.69
C ALA A 101 11.20 0.33 -8.93
N ALA A 102 11.29 1.23 -7.94
CA ALA A 102 11.87 2.57 -8.14
C ALA A 102 13.27 2.76 -7.57
N GLN A 103 13.75 1.85 -6.70
CA GLN A 103 15.03 1.93 -5.98
C GLN A 103 15.31 3.35 -5.43
N PRO A 104 14.37 3.94 -4.66
CA PRO A 104 14.46 5.33 -4.23
C PRO A 104 15.63 5.53 -3.25
N ARG A 105 15.95 6.79 -2.96
CA ARG A 105 16.92 7.14 -1.90
C ARG A 105 16.30 6.94 -0.52
N SER A 106 15.03 7.34 -0.39
CA SER A 106 14.19 7.12 0.78
C SER A 106 12.73 6.99 0.34
N MET A 107 11.95 6.24 1.11
CA MET A 107 10.51 6.12 0.90
C MET A 107 9.80 5.87 2.22
N LYS A 108 8.62 6.45 2.38
CA LYS A 108 7.70 6.22 3.49
C LYS A 108 6.31 5.95 2.93
N VAL A 109 5.68 4.90 3.44
CA VAL A 109 4.29 4.57 3.15
C VAL A 109 3.51 4.64 4.45
N VAL A 110 2.39 5.36 4.45
CA VAL A 110 1.45 5.44 5.57
C VAL A 110 0.07 5.01 5.09
N GLY A 111 -0.48 3.97 5.70
CA GLY A 111 -1.87 3.56 5.53
C GLY A 111 -2.72 4.06 6.69
N ASP A 112 -3.64 4.97 6.39
CA ASP A 112 -4.61 5.52 7.33
C ASP A 112 -5.96 4.80 7.14
N PHE A 113 -6.17 3.70 7.87
CA PHE A 113 -7.32 2.81 7.70
C PHE A 113 -8.57 3.33 8.40
N ASN A 114 -9.74 3.10 7.83
CA ASN A 114 -11.02 3.50 8.43
C ASN A 114 -11.29 2.78 9.75
N VAL A 115 -12.18 3.35 10.55
CA VAL A 115 -12.50 2.83 11.89
C VAL A 115 -13.18 1.49 11.80
N ARG A 116 -12.72 0.52 12.60
CA ARG A 116 -13.33 -0.80 12.74
C ARG A 116 -13.38 -1.20 14.21
N GLY A 117 -14.55 -1.67 14.66
CA GLY A 117 -14.77 -2.00 16.07
C GLY A 117 -14.52 -0.82 17.02
N GLY A 118 -14.72 0.42 16.56
CA GLY A 118 -14.42 1.64 17.31
C GLY A 118 -12.94 2.03 17.36
N LEU A 119 -12.05 1.28 16.71
CA LEU A 119 -10.60 1.52 16.69
C LEU A 119 -10.14 2.09 15.35
N LYS A 120 -9.24 3.05 15.40
CA LYS A 120 -8.56 3.65 14.26
C LYS A 120 -7.13 3.12 14.19
N SER A 121 -6.70 2.63 13.03
CA SER A 121 -5.34 2.11 12.83
C SER A 121 -4.62 2.94 11.77
N ILE A 122 -3.45 3.48 12.14
CA ILE A 122 -2.55 4.17 11.22
C ILE A 122 -1.23 3.40 11.24
N ILE A 123 -0.89 2.80 10.11
CA ILE A 123 0.32 1.98 9.97
C ILE A 123 1.32 2.76 9.10
N SER A 124 2.58 2.79 9.50
CA SER A 124 3.65 3.41 8.71
C SER A 124 4.86 2.48 8.58
N ALA A 125 5.45 2.43 7.39
CA ALA A 125 6.72 1.76 7.13
C ALA A 125 7.66 2.70 6.36
N GLU A 126 8.96 2.57 6.59
CA GLU A 126 9.99 3.44 6.00
C GLU A 126 11.16 2.62 5.45
N TYR A 127 11.69 3.07 4.32
CA TYR A 127 12.92 2.57 3.70
C TYR A 127 13.91 3.72 3.53
N ARG A 128 15.19 3.45 3.78
CA ARG A 128 16.31 4.33 3.46
C ARG A 128 17.41 3.48 2.84
N LYS A 129 17.96 3.92 1.71
CA LYS A 129 19.08 3.25 1.05
C LYS A 129 20.25 3.15 2.04
N PRO A 130 20.79 1.94 2.31
CA PRO A 130 21.97 1.78 3.14
C PRO A 130 23.14 2.60 2.58
N ARG A 131 23.96 3.17 3.47
CA ARG A 131 25.18 3.88 3.11
C ARG A 131 26.25 2.93 2.60
#